data_AF-A0A0W8JK70-F1
#
_entry.id   AF-A0A0W8JK70-F1
#
_cell.length_a   1.000
_cell.length_b   1.000
_cell.length_c   1.000
_cell.angle_alpha   90.00
_cell.angle_beta   90.00
_cell.angle_gamma   90.00
#
_symmetry.space_group_name_H-M   'P 1'
#
loop_
_entity.id
_entity.type
_entity.pdbx_description
1 polymer ?
#
loop_
_entity_poly.entity_id
_entity_poly.type
_entity_poly.pdbx_seq_one_letter_code
_entity_poly.pdbx_strand_id
1 'polypeptide(L)'
;MLAKNITLRFFSFYLIGLPLLFSLKSEAAPWLPMDDAYLKSDLQMLADAGLISVPINSYPIRWSRLDTDLQLMQMVQLPPSLEQAYQHLSYALNQDSIRNSRRKHVSLGYARAPRDDRSFAAPLTTHWQVQSSYEFVESAYAFRVAANYQRSPDKFGHEDTDYGLDDSYIAANWGSLNVTFGSLQHWWGPASIYNLAWGYTRSTVPGLNLAYDAYDWPILGSWHAETFLGFNETPNRNDKQWSNRFEFSPVNRLNIGLVYQKWFDKPDWDGYLTGAVQPQDGEQEQYSADIRLSLPVFNMGVPVTQSIYAQGASLVNDRSLGSLVIGWQSQFDIGGQSLRWVAEVKQLTGEAKQQWRNMLSDRATMVGQHNYQSISGMDGGEAKSLKLLWITPESWELTLQGQSYHQTDDDETLKKLTAYVRLPLANSRLTLGSDFMPDTKNNQTDKWNYWVNWDFRF
;
A
#
# COMPACT_ATOMS: atom_id res chain seq x y z
N MET A 1 -31.83 28.33 -57.84
CA MET A 1 -30.40 28.03 -57.56
C MET A 1 -30.14 28.45 -56.12
N LEU A 2 -29.39 27.71 -55.29
CA LEU A 2 -28.86 26.35 -55.47
C LEU A 2 -28.72 25.72 -54.07
N ALA A 3 -29.24 24.51 -53.85
CA ALA A 3 -29.18 23.85 -52.55
C ALA A 3 -27.95 22.94 -52.41
N LYS A 4 -27.34 22.94 -51.22
CA LYS A 4 -26.44 21.91 -50.61
C LYS A 4 -25.82 22.47 -49.32
N ASN A 5 -25.55 21.71 -48.26
CA ASN A 5 -26.09 20.42 -47.83
C ASN A 5 -25.78 20.26 -46.33
N ILE A 6 -26.77 19.94 -45.49
CA ILE A 6 -26.51 19.58 -44.08
C ILE A 6 -26.20 18.08 -44.02
N THR A 7 -24.97 17.71 -43.68
CA THR A 7 -24.58 16.31 -43.48
C THR A 7 -24.54 15.94 -42.00
N LEU A 8 -25.70 15.61 -41.43
CA LEU A 8 -25.74 14.80 -40.21
C LEU A 8 -25.12 13.43 -40.52
N ARG A 9 -23.98 13.12 -39.89
CA ARG A 9 -23.44 11.74 -39.88
C ARG A 9 -23.96 11.01 -38.66
N PHE A 10 -25.05 10.26 -38.84
CA PHE A 10 -25.41 9.20 -37.89
C PHE A 10 -24.30 8.14 -37.89
N PHE A 11 -23.66 7.93 -36.73
CA PHE A 11 -22.82 6.77 -36.47
C PHE A 11 -23.49 5.90 -35.40
N SER A 12 -24.44 5.08 -35.85
CA SER A 12 -25.17 4.14 -35.00
C SER A 12 -24.29 2.95 -34.63
N PHE A 13 -23.46 3.10 -33.60
CA PHE A 13 -22.81 1.95 -32.97
C PHE A 13 -23.82 1.14 -32.16
N TYR A 14 -24.40 0.11 -32.80
CA TYR A 14 -25.05 -0.99 -32.10
C TYR A 14 -23.98 -1.77 -31.32
N LEU A 15 -23.76 -1.39 -30.05
CA LEU A 15 -23.04 -2.25 -29.13
C LEU A 15 -23.94 -3.46 -28.84
N ILE A 16 -23.63 -4.59 -29.49
CA ILE A 16 -24.33 -5.85 -29.24
C ILE A 16 -23.92 -6.32 -27.84
N GLY A 17 -24.76 -5.98 -26.85
CA GLY A 17 -24.60 -6.47 -25.49
C GLY A 17 -24.79 -7.98 -25.47
N LEU A 18 -23.68 -8.72 -25.45
CA LEU A 18 -23.68 -10.16 -25.23
C LEU A 18 -23.97 -10.41 -23.73
N PRO A 19 -25.12 -10.98 -23.35
CA PRO A 19 -25.39 -11.28 -21.96
C PRO A 19 -24.51 -12.46 -21.53
N LEU A 20 -23.41 -12.18 -20.85
CA LEU A 20 -22.52 -13.17 -20.24
C LEU A 20 -23.21 -13.80 -19.02
N LEU A 21 -24.25 -14.60 -19.28
CA LEU A 21 -24.96 -15.45 -18.32
C LEU A 21 -24.11 -16.68 -17.96
N PHE A 22 -22.86 -16.46 -17.58
CA PHE A 22 -22.15 -17.41 -16.74
C PHE A 22 -22.73 -17.34 -15.34
N SER A 23 -22.97 -18.50 -14.73
CA SER A 23 -23.42 -18.60 -13.34
C SER A 23 -22.24 -18.29 -12.40
N LEU A 24 -21.82 -17.02 -12.36
CA LEU A 24 -20.75 -16.55 -11.50
C LEU A 24 -21.10 -16.87 -10.04
N LYS A 25 -20.32 -17.76 -9.42
CA LYS A 25 -20.31 -17.86 -7.97
C LYS A 25 -19.82 -16.54 -7.40
N SER A 26 -20.61 -15.95 -6.50
CA SER A 26 -20.16 -14.83 -5.69
C SER A 26 -19.46 -15.42 -4.46
N GLU A 27 -18.15 -15.22 -4.40
CA GLU A 27 -17.30 -15.63 -3.29
C GLU A 27 -16.51 -14.40 -2.83
N ALA A 28 -17.11 -13.66 -1.90
CA ALA A 28 -16.46 -12.60 -1.14
C ALA A 28 -15.81 -13.21 0.12
N ALA A 29 -14.49 -13.26 0.11
CA ALA A 29 -13.70 -13.08 1.32
C ALA A 29 -13.22 -11.60 1.32
N PRO A 30 -12.88 -11.00 2.48
CA PRO A 30 -12.47 -9.60 2.53
C PRO A 30 -11.03 -9.45 2.01
N TRP A 31 -10.38 -8.34 2.30
CA TRP A 31 -8.96 -8.18 2.01
C TRP A 31 -8.08 -8.66 3.17
N LEU A 32 -6.89 -9.11 2.79
CA LEU A 32 -5.73 -9.28 3.65
C LEU A 32 -5.49 -8.00 4.48
N PRO A 33 -5.45 -8.07 5.82
CA PRO A 33 -5.23 -6.91 6.68
C PRO A 33 -3.94 -6.14 6.34
N MET A 34 -4.04 -4.81 6.24
CA MET A 34 -2.92 -3.93 5.88
C MET A 34 -2.19 -3.29 7.08
N ASP A 35 -2.62 -3.61 8.31
CA ASP A 35 -2.01 -3.15 9.56
C ASP A 35 -0.99 -4.16 10.15
N ASP A 36 -0.71 -5.23 9.40
CA ASP A 36 0.22 -6.28 9.78
C ASP A 36 1.38 -6.48 8.77
N ALA A 37 2.55 -5.95 9.12
CA ALA A 37 3.79 -6.13 8.34
C ALA A 37 4.31 -7.58 8.36
N TYR A 38 4.00 -8.36 9.41
CA TYR A 38 4.42 -9.75 9.51
C TYR A 38 3.62 -10.61 8.53
N LEU A 39 2.30 -10.38 8.46
CA LEU A 39 1.40 -11.06 7.53
C LEU A 39 1.71 -10.76 6.04
N LYS A 40 2.09 -9.50 5.72
CA LYS A 40 2.67 -9.17 4.41
C LYS A 40 3.96 -9.94 4.13
N SER A 41 4.84 -10.05 5.13
CA SER A 41 6.09 -10.80 4.99
C SER A 41 5.83 -12.31 4.84
N ASP A 42 4.83 -12.88 5.51
CA ASP A 42 4.40 -14.28 5.34
C ASP A 42 3.97 -14.57 3.91
N LEU A 43 3.13 -13.70 3.33
CA LEU A 43 2.70 -13.82 1.92
C LEU A 43 3.89 -13.68 0.96
N GLN A 44 4.77 -12.71 1.23
CA GLN A 44 6.02 -12.54 0.51
C GLN A 44 6.94 -13.77 0.64
N MET A 45 6.93 -14.49 1.76
CA MET A 45 7.77 -15.69 1.95
C MET A 45 7.27 -16.87 1.10
N LEU A 46 5.95 -17.08 1.06
CA LEU A 46 5.33 -18.10 0.21
C LEU A 46 5.51 -17.78 -1.29
N ALA A 47 5.36 -16.50 -1.68
CA ALA A 47 5.62 -16.04 -3.04
C ALA A 47 7.12 -16.12 -3.42
N ASP A 48 8.02 -15.81 -2.48
CA ASP A 48 9.47 -15.92 -2.73
C ASP A 48 9.93 -17.40 -2.83
N ALA A 49 9.21 -18.35 -2.20
CA ALA A 49 9.37 -19.78 -2.45
C ALA A 49 8.83 -20.23 -3.82
N GLY A 50 7.84 -19.51 -4.37
CA GLY A 50 7.10 -19.83 -5.60
C GLY A 50 5.77 -20.56 -5.37
N LEU A 51 5.25 -20.55 -4.15
CA LEU A 51 4.00 -21.22 -3.75
C LEU A 51 2.75 -20.37 -4.01
N ILE A 52 2.91 -19.09 -4.33
CA ILE A 52 1.83 -18.18 -4.74
C ILE A 52 1.92 -17.98 -6.26
N SER A 53 0.80 -18.15 -6.97
CA SER A 53 0.70 -18.00 -8.42
C SER A 53 0.19 -16.62 -8.86
N VAL A 54 -0.49 -15.90 -7.95
CA VAL A 54 -0.97 -14.54 -8.19
C VAL A 54 0.11 -13.48 -7.92
N PRO A 55 0.07 -12.32 -8.61
CA PRO A 55 0.90 -11.18 -8.22
C PRO A 55 0.49 -10.68 -6.82
N ILE A 56 1.44 -10.13 -6.07
CA ILE A 56 1.26 -9.69 -4.67
C ILE A 56 1.82 -8.28 -4.41
N ASN A 57 1.93 -7.43 -5.44
CA ASN A 57 2.51 -6.09 -5.32
C ASN A 57 1.43 -5.01 -5.12
N SER A 58 0.16 -5.26 -5.49
CA SER A 58 -1.00 -4.41 -5.14
C SER A 58 -1.60 -4.84 -3.80
N TYR A 59 -1.79 -3.89 -2.88
CA TYR A 59 -2.68 -4.01 -1.74
C TYR A 59 -3.76 -2.93 -1.88
N PRO A 60 -5.02 -3.23 -1.49
CA PRO A 60 -5.42 -4.37 -0.67
C PRO A 60 -5.69 -5.65 -1.48
N ILE A 61 -5.12 -6.79 -1.04
CA ILE A 61 -5.25 -8.10 -1.70
C ILE A 61 -6.54 -8.77 -1.22
N ARG A 62 -7.47 -9.09 -2.13
CA ARG A 62 -8.64 -9.93 -1.79
C ARG A 62 -8.18 -11.34 -1.42
N TRP A 63 -8.66 -11.88 -0.29
CA TRP A 63 -8.37 -13.26 0.14
C TRP A 63 -8.73 -14.31 -0.92
N SER A 64 -9.78 -14.09 -1.73
CA SER A 64 -10.17 -14.98 -2.82
C SER A 64 -9.17 -15.07 -3.98
N ARG A 65 -8.16 -14.18 -4.05
CA ARG A 65 -7.00 -14.35 -4.96
C ARG A 65 -6.02 -15.42 -4.49
N LEU A 66 -5.99 -15.71 -3.19
CA LEU A 66 -5.03 -16.62 -2.55
C LEU A 66 -5.61 -18.01 -2.29
N ASP A 67 -6.93 -18.17 -2.37
CA ASP A 67 -7.66 -19.38 -1.97
C ASP A 67 -7.14 -20.66 -2.66
N THR A 68 -6.96 -20.64 -3.99
CA THR A 68 -6.44 -21.81 -4.72
C THR A 68 -5.01 -22.16 -4.33
N ASP A 69 -4.13 -21.17 -4.17
CA ASP A 69 -2.74 -21.39 -3.74
C ASP A 69 -2.69 -21.98 -2.32
N LEU A 70 -3.51 -21.46 -1.40
CA LEU A 70 -3.61 -21.93 -0.01
C LEU A 70 -4.21 -23.34 0.10
N GLN A 71 -5.23 -23.68 -0.71
CA GLN A 71 -5.78 -25.03 -0.78
C GLN A 71 -4.77 -26.04 -1.34
N LEU A 72 -3.96 -25.66 -2.33
CA LEU A 72 -2.90 -26.51 -2.86
C LEU A 72 -1.76 -26.71 -1.86
N MET A 73 -1.37 -25.66 -1.13
CA MET A 73 -0.37 -25.76 -0.05
C MET A 73 -0.81 -26.73 1.06
N GLN A 74 -2.10 -26.79 1.40
CA GLN A 74 -2.64 -27.74 2.39
C GLN A 74 -2.38 -29.22 2.03
N MET A 75 -2.15 -29.54 0.74
CA MET A 75 -1.94 -30.90 0.25
C MET A 75 -0.47 -31.33 0.21
N VAL A 76 0.47 -30.45 0.60
CA VAL A 76 1.92 -30.66 0.47
C VAL A 76 2.60 -30.45 1.83
N GLN A 77 3.58 -31.30 2.16
CA GLN A 77 4.39 -31.09 3.37
C GLN A 77 5.36 -29.91 3.16
N LEU A 78 5.10 -28.79 3.80
CA LEU A 78 5.97 -27.61 3.76
C LEU A 78 7.18 -27.75 4.72
N PRO A 79 8.33 -27.12 4.42
CA PRO A 79 9.37 -26.86 5.41
C PRO A 79 8.83 -26.02 6.58
N PRO A 80 9.33 -26.18 7.82
CA PRO A 80 8.73 -25.56 9.01
C PRO A 80 8.51 -24.03 8.94
N SER A 81 9.38 -23.29 8.26
CA SER A 81 9.25 -21.83 8.10
C SER A 81 8.16 -21.42 7.12
N LEU A 82 7.98 -22.17 6.04
CA LEU A 82 6.89 -21.97 5.08
C LEU A 82 5.57 -22.48 5.65
N GLU A 83 5.61 -23.55 6.46
CA GLU A 83 4.46 -24.00 7.26
C GLU A 83 4.01 -22.90 8.24
N GLN A 84 4.94 -22.27 8.98
CA GLN A 84 4.56 -21.16 9.89
C GLN A 84 3.91 -20.00 9.13
N ALA A 85 4.49 -19.54 8.02
CA ALA A 85 3.92 -18.48 7.19
C ALA A 85 2.53 -18.85 6.63
N TYR A 86 2.36 -20.10 6.18
CA TYR A 86 1.08 -20.66 5.73
C TYR A 86 0.04 -20.71 6.85
N GLN A 87 0.42 -21.13 8.06
CA GLN A 87 -0.47 -21.18 9.23
C GLN A 87 -0.87 -19.79 9.71
N HIS A 88 0.03 -18.79 9.67
CA HIS A 88 -0.31 -17.40 9.96
C HIS A 88 -1.35 -16.83 8.99
N LEU A 89 -1.14 -17.02 7.68
CA LEU A 89 -2.09 -16.60 6.64
C LEU A 89 -3.41 -17.36 6.73
N SER A 90 -3.36 -18.67 6.98
CA SER A 90 -4.55 -19.48 7.17
C SER A 90 -5.33 -19.07 8.43
N TYR A 91 -4.66 -18.71 9.52
CA TYR A 91 -5.30 -18.20 10.73
C TYR A 91 -5.97 -16.85 10.47
N ALA A 92 -5.27 -15.90 9.83
CA ALA A 92 -5.84 -14.62 9.45
C ALA A 92 -7.04 -14.80 8.49
N LEU A 93 -6.92 -15.64 7.46
CA LEU A 93 -8.03 -16.00 6.56
C LEU A 93 -9.22 -16.59 7.34
N ASN A 94 -9.00 -17.40 8.37
CA ASN A 94 -10.08 -17.97 9.18
C ASN A 94 -10.75 -16.95 10.12
N GLN A 95 -10.04 -15.93 10.61
CA GLN A 95 -10.68 -14.80 11.32
C GLN A 95 -11.51 -13.92 10.35
N ASP A 96 -11.12 -13.90 9.09
CA ASP A 96 -11.59 -12.98 8.07
C ASP A 96 -12.75 -13.51 7.22
N SER A 97 -12.75 -14.80 6.89
CA SER A 97 -13.63 -15.42 5.89
C SER A 97 -14.83 -16.20 6.46
N ILE A 98 -15.00 -16.22 7.79
CA ILE A 98 -16.22 -16.76 8.40
C ILE A 98 -17.44 -16.00 7.88
N ARG A 99 -18.36 -16.71 7.21
CA ARG A 99 -19.62 -16.13 6.72
C ARG A 99 -20.43 -15.55 7.89
N ASN A 100 -20.93 -14.32 7.74
CA ASN A 100 -21.52 -13.52 8.82
C ASN A 100 -20.50 -13.17 9.93
N SER A 101 -19.23 -12.96 9.57
CA SER A 101 -18.22 -12.37 10.47
C SER A 101 -18.58 -10.91 10.79
N ARG A 102 -18.34 -10.53 12.06
CA ARG A 102 -18.76 -9.26 12.67
C ARG A 102 -17.61 -8.73 13.52
N ARG A 103 -16.62 -8.12 12.86
CA ARG A 103 -15.39 -7.68 13.50
C ARG A 103 -15.61 -6.31 14.15
N LYS A 104 -15.09 -6.13 15.37
CA LYS A 104 -14.93 -4.83 16.01
C LYS A 104 -13.44 -4.59 16.26
N HIS A 105 -12.93 -3.47 15.79
CA HIS A 105 -11.58 -3.03 16.08
C HIS A 105 -11.63 -1.76 16.93
N VAL A 106 -10.80 -1.69 17.96
CA VAL A 106 -10.54 -0.44 18.71
C VAL A 106 -9.03 -0.31 18.89
N SER A 107 -8.45 0.79 18.45
CA SER A 107 -7.02 1.09 18.60
C SER A 107 -6.83 2.35 19.44
N LEU A 108 -5.94 2.29 20.43
CA LEU A 108 -5.58 3.39 21.31
C LEU A 108 -4.08 3.63 21.25
N GLY A 109 -3.67 4.77 20.69
CA GLY A 109 -2.26 5.11 20.49
C GLY A 109 -1.86 6.43 21.14
N TYR A 110 -0.64 6.48 21.69
CA TYR A 110 0.02 7.69 22.20
C TYR A 110 1.53 7.66 21.95
N ALA A 111 2.06 8.76 21.43
CA ALA A 111 3.49 9.00 21.20
C ALA A 111 3.90 10.34 21.80
N ARG A 112 5.12 10.44 22.33
CA ARG A 112 5.67 11.70 22.90
C ARG A 112 5.76 12.83 21.85
N ALA A 113 5.89 12.46 20.58
CA ALA A 113 5.77 13.34 19.41
C ALA A 113 5.28 12.51 18.21
N PRO A 114 4.70 13.14 17.17
CA PRO A 114 4.40 12.49 15.89
C PRO A 114 5.63 11.79 15.28
N ARG A 115 5.38 10.76 14.48
CA ARG A 115 6.41 9.88 13.91
C ARG A 115 6.31 9.84 12.39
N ASP A 116 7.35 10.33 11.71
CA ASP A 116 7.56 10.03 10.29
C ASP A 116 8.07 8.58 10.17
N ASP A 117 7.14 7.65 10.05
CA ASP A 117 7.38 6.25 9.66
C ASP A 117 6.44 5.92 8.49
N ARG A 118 7.04 5.76 7.31
CA ARG A 118 6.34 5.63 6.03
C ARG A 118 6.15 4.18 5.59
N SER A 119 6.61 3.24 6.41
CA SER A 119 6.65 1.82 6.08
C SER A 119 5.27 1.17 6.04
N PHE A 120 5.15 0.06 5.32
CA PHE A 120 3.90 -0.72 5.29
C PHE A 120 3.55 -1.17 6.71
N ALA A 121 2.29 -0.98 7.10
CA ALA A 121 1.79 -1.24 8.44
C ALA A 121 2.62 -0.56 9.55
N ALA A 122 3.13 0.66 9.29
CA ALA A 122 3.77 1.49 10.30
C ALA A 122 2.80 1.71 11.49
N PRO A 123 3.11 1.17 12.69
CA PRO A 123 2.27 1.42 13.86
C PRO A 123 2.37 2.89 14.24
N LEU A 124 1.25 3.51 14.64
CA LEU A 124 1.13 4.83 15.28
C LEU A 124 2.08 5.93 14.76
N THR A 125 1.61 6.74 13.81
CA THR A 125 2.34 7.92 13.28
C THR A 125 1.93 9.24 13.95
N THR A 126 0.81 9.27 14.67
CA THR A 126 0.21 10.46 15.29
C THR A 126 0.73 10.72 16.72
N HIS A 127 0.45 11.90 17.28
CA HIS A 127 0.76 12.21 18.68
C HIS A 127 -0.14 11.39 19.62
N TRP A 128 -1.42 11.28 19.28
CA TRP A 128 -2.34 10.29 19.84
C TRP A 128 -3.44 9.97 18.82
N GLN A 129 -4.01 8.78 18.94
CA GLN A 129 -5.16 8.34 18.15
C GLN A 129 -6.11 7.47 18.97
N VAL A 130 -7.40 7.60 18.67
CA VAL A 130 -8.48 6.71 19.09
C VAL A 130 -9.21 6.32 17.81
N GLN A 131 -9.06 5.07 17.39
CA GLN A 131 -9.71 4.52 16.20
C GLN A 131 -10.71 3.45 16.65
N SER A 132 -11.88 3.42 16.04
CA SER A 132 -12.93 2.43 16.32
C SER A 132 -13.64 2.07 15.03
N SER A 133 -13.74 0.78 14.71
CA SER A 133 -14.50 0.34 13.54
C SER A 133 -15.38 -0.88 13.82
N TYR A 134 -16.51 -0.92 13.14
CA TYR A 134 -17.36 -2.10 13.02
C TYR A 134 -17.39 -2.54 11.56
N GLU A 135 -17.21 -3.85 11.34
CA GLU A 135 -17.14 -4.43 10.02
C GLU A 135 -17.99 -5.71 9.93
N PHE A 136 -18.64 -5.85 8.80
CA PHE A 136 -19.53 -6.96 8.49
C PHE A 136 -19.13 -7.58 7.15
N VAL A 137 -18.93 -8.89 7.14
CA VAL A 137 -18.49 -9.64 5.94
C VAL A 137 -19.46 -10.77 5.65
N GLU A 138 -19.98 -10.77 4.43
CA GLU A 138 -20.86 -11.80 3.87
C GLU A 138 -20.38 -12.26 2.49
N SER A 139 -20.87 -13.42 2.05
CA SER A 139 -20.34 -14.13 0.87
C SER A 139 -20.43 -13.40 -0.47
N ALA A 140 -21.06 -12.22 -0.53
CA ALA A 140 -21.14 -11.38 -1.72
C ALA A 140 -20.76 -9.90 -1.51
N TYR A 141 -20.65 -9.44 -0.26
CA TYR A 141 -20.41 -8.04 0.07
C TYR A 141 -19.77 -7.88 1.45
N ALA A 142 -19.03 -6.79 1.64
CA ALA A 142 -18.48 -6.38 2.91
C ALA A 142 -18.76 -4.90 3.15
N PHE A 143 -18.87 -4.47 4.40
CA PHE A 143 -18.81 -3.06 4.75
C PHE A 143 -18.07 -2.85 6.07
N ARG A 144 -17.32 -1.75 6.16
CA ARG A 144 -16.69 -1.24 7.38
C ARG A 144 -17.16 0.18 7.61
N VAL A 145 -17.52 0.50 8.84
CA VAL A 145 -17.70 1.88 9.31
C VAL A 145 -16.66 2.11 10.38
N ALA A 146 -15.78 3.06 10.13
CA ALA A 146 -14.69 3.47 11.02
C ALA A 146 -14.91 4.92 11.47
N ALA A 147 -14.53 5.20 12.71
CA ALA A 147 -14.52 6.53 13.29
C ALA A 147 -13.16 6.74 13.98
N ASN A 148 -12.43 7.74 13.49
CA ASN A 148 -11.06 8.03 13.90
C ASN A 148 -11.03 9.43 14.50
N TYR A 149 -10.40 9.55 15.67
CA TYR A 149 -10.16 10.81 16.35
C TYR A 149 -8.67 10.84 16.70
N GLN A 150 -7.93 11.86 16.25
CA GLN A 150 -6.47 11.86 16.34
C GLN A 150 -5.88 13.26 16.42
N ARG A 151 -4.64 13.36 16.90
CA ARG A 151 -3.84 14.59 16.80
C ARG A 151 -2.60 14.34 15.96
N SER A 152 -2.55 14.98 14.80
CA SER A 152 -1.49 14.90 13.80
C SER A 152 -1.03 16.30 13.40
N PRO A 153 0.20 16.45 12.88
CA PRO A 153 0.56 17.66 12.14
C PRO A 153 -0.42 17.86 10.99
N ASP A 154 -0.96 19.07 10.87
CA ASP A 154 -1.83 19.48 9.78
C ASP A 154 -1.05 19.68 8.47
N LYS A 155 -1.74 20.19 7.45
CA LYS A 155 -1.19 20.44 6.11
C LYS A 155 -0.15 21.59 6.08
N PHE A 156 0.14 22.22 7.23
CA PHE A 156 1.17 23.24 7.45
C PHE A 156 2.20 22.87 8.55
N GLY A 157 2.06 21.70 9.19
CA GLY A 157 2.92 21.24 10.28
C GLY A 157 2.50 21.69 11.70
N HIS A 158 1.32 22.30 11.86
CA HIS A 158 0.74 22.61 13.16
C HIS A 158 0.00 21.39 13.71
N GLU A 159 0.28 20.96 14.94
CA GLU A 159 -0.47 19.84 15.53
C GLU A 159 -1.91 20.27 15.91
N ASP A 160 -2.89 19.89 15.10
CA ASP A 160 -4.32 20.07 15.40
C ASP A 160 -5.02 18.72 15.60
N THR A 161 -6.27 18.76 16.06
CA THR A 161 -7.10 17.58 16.35
C THR A 161 -8.11 17.34 15.23
N ASP A 162 -8.02 16.16 14.62
CA ASP A 162 -8.80 15.76 13.44
C ASP A 162 -9.80 14.64 13.77
N TYR A 163 -10.88 14.57 13.00
CA TYR A 163 -11.95 13.58 13.14
C TYR A 163 -12.40 13.07 11.76
N GLY A 164 -12.03 11.82 11.45
CA GLY A 164 -12.19 11.23 10.12
C GLY A 164 -13.02 9.94 10.11
N LEU A 165 -13.63 9.65 8.96
CA LEU A 165 -14.25 8.35 8.66
C LEU A 165 -13.35 7.48 7.77
N ASP A 166 -12.06 7.79 7.70
CA ASP A 166 -10.99 7.00 7.06
C ASP A 166 -11.11 5.49 7.35
N ASP A 167 -10.84 4.65 6.35
CA ASP A 167 -11.08 3.19 6.36
C ASP A 167 -12.58 2.77 6.44
N SER A 168 -13.53 3.69 6.23
CA SER A 168 -14.94 3.34 5.99
C SER A 168 -15.18 3.00 4.53
N TYR A 169 -15.82 1.85 4.26
CA TYR A 169 -16.13 1.40 2.91
C TYR A 169 -17.37 0.51 2.84
N ILE A 170 -17.93 0.37 1.63
CA ILE A 170 -18.81 -0.73 1.22
C ILE A 170 -18.28 -1.36 -0.07
N ALA A 171 -18.32 -2.68 -0.18
CA ALA A 171 -17.87 -3.40 -1.37
C ALA A 171 -18.74 -4.59 -1.73
N ALA A 172 -18.79 -4.92 -3.01
CA ALA A 172 -19.47 -6.07 -3.58
C ALA A 172 -18.53 -6.88 -4.48
N ASN A 173 -18.68 -8.21 -4.50
CA ASN A 173 -17.89 -9.11 -5.32
C ASN A 173 -18.77 -9.97 -6.24
N TRP A 174 -18.41 -10.03 -7.52
CA TRP A 174 -19.07 -10.83 -8.55
C TRP A 174 -18.03 -11.70 -9.25
N GLY A 175 -17.59 -12.74 -8.54
CA GLY A 175 -16.45 -13.57 -8.91
C GLY A 175 -15.17 -12.74 -9.02
N SER A 176 -14.53 -12.82 -10.20
CA SER A 176 -13.34 -12.01 -10.56
C SER A 176 -13.52 -10.50 -10.39
N LEU A 177 -14.74 -9.95 -10.45
CA LEU A 177 -14.97 -8.51 -10.31
C LEU A 177 -15.20 -8.10 -8.84
N ASN A 178 -14.58 -6.99 -8.43
CA ASN A 178 -14.85 -6.25 -7.20
C ASN A 178 -15.28 -4.81 -7.54
N VAL A 179 -16.24 -4.29 -6.80
CA VAL A 179 -16.55 -2.86 -6.73
C VAL A 179 -16.51 -2.44 -5.27
N THR A 180 -15.79 -1.35 -4.97
CA THR A 180 -15.67 -0.78 -3.62
C THR A 180 -15.93 0.72 -3.66
N PHE A 181 -16.71 1.23 -2.71
CA PHE A 181 -16.94 2.66 -2.53
C PHE A 181 -16.62 3.06 -1.07
N GLY A 182 -15.75 4.05 -0.89
CA GLY A 182 -15.33 4.53 0.42
C GLY A 182 -13.87 4.99 0.45
N SER A 183 -13.34 5.17 1.66
CA SER A 183 -11.98 5.63 1.97
C SER A 183 -11.05 4.44 2.27
N LEU A 184 -11.02 3.46 1.37
CA LEU A 184 -10.13 2.30 1.51
C LEU A 184 -8.69 2.70 1.17
N GLN A 185 -7.75 2.28 2.01
CA GLN A 185 -6.32 2.55 1.82
C GLN A 185 -5.70 1.57 0.79
N HIS A 186 -4.57 1.94 0.17
CA HIS A 186 -3.82 1.09 -0.76
C HIS A 186 -2.32 1.10 -0.48
N TRP A 187 -1.63 0.03 -0.90
CA TRP A 187 -0.18 -0.01 -1.05
C TRP A 187 0.20 -0.59 -2.41
N TRP A 188 0.71 0.24 -3.32
CA TRP A 188 0.98 -0.10 -4.71
C TRP A 188 2.48 -0.23 -4.94
N GLY A 189 3.03 -1.43 -4.79
CA GLY A 189 4.45 -1.72 -5.04
C GLY A 189 5.06 -2.73 -4.05
N PRO A 190 6.13 -3.43 -4.46
CA PRO A 190 6.75 -4.53 -3.69
C PRO A 190 7.54 -4.05 -2.46
N ALA A 191 7.85 -2.75 -2.38
CA ALA A 191 8.58 -2.15 -1.26
C ALA A 191 7.84 -2.34 0.08
N SER A 192 8.60 -2.24 1.16
CA SER A 192 8.14 -2.30 2.54
C SER A 192 8.36 -0.99 3.30
N ILE A 193 9.25 -0.11 2.83
CA ILE A 193 9.56 1.19 3.46
C ILE A 193 9.29 2.35 2.51
N TYR A 194 9.87 2.35 1.30
CA TYR A 194 9.77 3.45 0.35
C TYR A 194 8.86 3.08 -0.83
N ASN A 195 7.57 3.42 -0.74
CA ASN A 195 6.65 3.22 -1.86
C ASN A 195 6.68 4.43 -2.81
N LEU A 196 6.79 4.18 -4.13
CA LEU A 196 6.78 5.20 -5.19
C LEU A 196 5.56 5.08 -6.15
N ALA A 197 4.38 4.73 -5.63
CA ALA A 197 3.09 4.93 -6.30
C ALA A 197 1.95 5.20 -5.32
N TRP A 198 1.76 4.34 -4.32
CA TRP A 198 0.82 4.55 -3.22
C TRP A 198 1.28 3.81 -1.97
N GLY A 199 1.34 4.48 -0.83
CA GLY A 199 1.59 3.84 0.45
C GLY A 199 0.88 4.53 1.60
N TYR A 200 1.22 4.11 2.82
CA TYR A 200 0.64 4.58 4.08
C TYR A 200 0.86 6.08 4.39
N THR A 201 1.56 6.81 3.51
CA THR A 201 1.94 8.22 3.64
C THR A 201 0.83 9.21 3.30
N ARG A 202 -0.27 8.73 2.70
CA ARG A 202 -1.42 9.54 2.29
C ARG A 202 -2.56 9.38 3.30
N SER A 203 -3.36 10.43 3.51
CA SER A 203 -4.72 10.24 4.04
C SER A 203 -5.53 9.37 3.07
N THR A 204 -6.54 8.66 3.60
CA THR A 204 -7.34 7.79 2.73
C THR A 204 -8.27 8.64 1.86
N VAL A 205 -8.26 8.37 0.54
CA VAL A 205 -9.05 9.16 -0.41
C VAL A 205 -10.41 8.49 -0.57
N PRO A 206 -11.53 9.18 -0.29
CA PRO A 206 -12.86 8.66 -0.57
C PRO A 206 -13.11 8.56 -2.09
N GLY A 207 -13.50 7.39 -2.56
CA GLY A 207 -13.76 7.16 -3.98
C GLY A 207 -14.42 5.83 -4.31
N LEU A 208 -14.49 5.53 -5.61
CA LEU A 208 -14.95 4.29 -6.20
C LEU A 208 -13.74 3.54 -6.77
N ASN A 209 -13.48 2.33 -6.30
CA ASN A 209 -12.54 1.39 -6.91
C ASN A 209 -13.30 0.30 -7.68
N LEU A 210 -12.81 -0.04 -8.87
CA LEU A 210 -13.28 -1.14 -9.71
C LEU A 210 -12.08 -2.04 -10.00
N ALA A 211 -12.09 -3.27 -9.50
CA ALA A 211 -10.96 -4.20 -9.63
C ALA A 211 -11.39 -5.54 -10.24
N TYR A 212 -10.48 -6.16 -10.99
CA TYR A 212 -10.72 -7.42 -11.69
C TYR A 212 -9.47 -8.32 -11.63
N ASP A 213 -9.66 -9.58 -11.22
CA ASP A 213 -8.62 -10.60 -11.13
C ASP A 213 -8.83 -11.72 -12.17
N ALA A 214 -7.76 -12.14 -12.84
CA ALA A 214 -7.74 -13.26 -13.78
C ALA A 214 -6.52 -14.15 -13.56
N TYR A 215 -6.65 -15.40 -13.99
CA TYR A 215 -5.74 -16.50 -13.67
C TYR A 215 -5.33 -17.24 -14.95
N ASP A 216 -4.18 -17.91 -14.93
CA ASP A 216 -3.70 -18.85 -15.97
C ASP A 216 -3.64 -18.31 -17.42
N TRP A 217 -3.40 -17.01 -17.64
CA TRP A 217 -3.25 -16.50 -19.02
C TRP A 217 -1.91 -16.94 -19.65
N PRO A 218 -1.89 -17.43 -20.91
CA PRO A 218 -0.69 -18.04 -21.53
C PRO A 218 0.58 -17.20 -21.66
N ILE A 219 0.53 -15.89 -21.37
CA ILE A 219 1.66 -14.95 -21.47
C ILE A 219 1.82 -14.13 -20.19
N LEU A 220 0.71 -13.79 -19.53
CA LEU A 220 0.69 -12.92 -18.34
C LEU A 220 0.62 -13.70 -17.02
N GLY A 221 0.34 -15.02 -17.09
CA GLY A 221 -0.02 -15.84 -15.94
C GLY A 221 -1.27 -15.29 -15.25
N SER A 222 -1.24 -15.18 -13.92
CA SER A 222 -2.29 -14.49 -13.17
C SER A 222 -2.07 -12.97 -13.21
N TRP A 223 -3.15 -12.20 -13.39
CA TRP A 223 -3.09 -10.74 -13.47
C TRP A 223 -4.27 -10.06 -12.77
N HIS A 224 -4.03 -8.83 -12.33
CA HIS A 224 -4.95 -7.97 -11.61
C HIS A 224 -4.97 -6.58 -12.25
N ALA A 225 -6.16 -6.02 -12.45
CA ALA A 225 -6.35 -4.65 -12.88
C ALA A 225 -7.30 -3.92 -11.93
N GLU A 226 -6.95 -2.72 -11.49
CA GLU A 226 -7.84 -1.84 -10.73
C GLU A 226 -7.84 -0.41 -11.27
N THR A 227 -9.01 0.24 -11.22
CA THR A 227 -9.19 1.67 -11.53
C THR A 227 -9.98 2.34 -10.42
N PHE A 228 -9.36 3.35 -9.81
CA PHE A 228 -9.87 4.15 -8.71
C PHE A 228 -10.23 5.57 -9.18
N LEU A 229 -11.38 6.07 -8.73
CA LEU A 229 -11.87 7.43 -8.94
C LEU A 229 -12.31 8.05 -7.61
N GLY A 230 -11.62 9.09 -7.14
CA GLY A 230 -11.91 9.71 -5.83
C GLY A 230 -11.63 11.20 -5.75
N PHE A 231 -11.78 11.74 -4.54
CA PHE A 231 -11.75 13.18 -4.25
C PHE A 231 -10.72 13.49 -3.17
N ASN A 232 -9.75 14.35 -3.50
CA ASN A 232 -8.62 14.69 -2.64
C ASN A 232 -8.86 16.05 -1.96
N GLU A 233 -8.69 16.09 -0.65
CA GLU A 233 -8.84 17.32 0.13
C GLU A 233 -7.51 18.09 0.22
N THR A 234 -7.26 19.00 -0.72
CA THR A 234 -6.16 19.97 -0.59
C THR A 234 -6.64 21.22 0.19
N PRO A 235 -5.75 22.03 0.78
CA PRO A 235 -6.17 23.27 1.48
C PRO A 235 -6.83 24.33 0.57
N ASN A 236 -6.63 24.24 -0.74
CA ASN A 236 -7.02 25.29 -1.70
C ASN A 236 -8.05 24.83 -2.76
N ARG A 237 -8.16 23.51 -3.02
CA ARG A 237 -8.89 22.91 -4.15
C ARG A 237 -9.45 21.53 -3.79
N ASN A 238 -10.61 21.20 -4.37
CA ASN A 238 -11.22 19.86 -4.28
C ASN A 238 -10.81 19.02 -5.50
N ASP A 239 -9.53 18.66 -5.55
CA ASP A 239 -8.94 17.90 -6.66
C ASP A 239 -9.64 16.54 -6.83
N LYS A 240 -9.87 16.13 -8.09
CA LYS A 240 -10.28 14.77 -8.42
C LYS A 240 -9.04 13.93 -8.73
N GLN A 241 -9.05 12.67 -8.33
CA GLN A 241 -8.00 11.70 -8.64
C GLN A 241 -8.56 10.52 -9.45
N TRP A 242 -7.95 10.27 -10.61
CA TRP A 242 -8.07 9.00 -11.34
C TRP A 242 -6.76 8.24 -11.17
N SER A 243 -6.82 6.94 -10.91
CA SER A 243 -5.62 6.13 -10.73
C SER A 243 -5.88 4.70 -11.17
N ASN A 244 -4.95 4.13 -11.93
CA ASN A 244 -5.06 2.82 -12.53
C ASN A 244 -3.82 2.02 -12.14
N ARG A 245 -4.00 0.77 -11.75
CA ARG A 245 -2.92 -0.17 -11.51
C ARG A 245 -3.19 -1.47 -12.25
N PHE A 246 -2.14 -2.00 -12.89
CA PHE A 246 -2.15 -3.28 -13.55
C PHE A 246 -0.93 -4.07 -13.09
N GLU A 247 -1.11 -5.27 -12.55
CA GLU A 247 -0.02 -6.16 -12.19
C GLU A 247 -0.25 -7.57 -12.74
N PHE A 248 0.83 -8.30 -13.01
CA PHE A 248 0.77 -9.64 -13.57
C PHE A 248 1.98 -10.47 -13.14
N SER A 249 1.80 -11.80 -13.14
CA SER A 249 2.80 -12.77 -12.74
C SER A 249 2.95 -13.87 -13.79
N PRO A 250 3.81 -13.69 -14.82
CA PRO A 250 4.00 -14.67 -15.90
C PRO A 250 4.48 -16.05 -15.41
N VAL A 251 5.14 -16.06 -14.25
CA VAL A 251 5.55 -17.23 -13.48
C VAL A 251 5.58 -16.82 -12.00
N ASN A 252 5.31 -17.76 -11.08
CA ASN A 252 5.23 -17.60 -9.60
C ASN A 252 6.44 -16.93 -8.91
N ARG A 253 7.46 -16.51 -9.66
CA ARG A 253 8.69 -15.86 -9.18
C ARG A 253 8.94 -14.47 -9.78
N LEU A 254 8.04 -13.97 -10.63
CA LEU A 254 8.20 -12.69 -11.32
C LEU A 254 6.88 -11.92 -11.30
N ASN A 255 6.78 -10.94 -10.40
CA ASN A 255 5.64 -10.01 -10.38
C ASN A 255 6.05 -8.69 -11.02
N ILE A 256 5.25 -8.19 -11.94
CA ILE A 256 5.45 -6.89 -12.61
C ILE A 256 4.19 -6.04 -12.39
N GLY A 257 4.37 -4.78 -12.02
CA GLY A 257 3.31 -3.80 -11.82
C GLY A 257 3.52 -2.54 -12.65
N LEU A 258 2.42 -1.94 -13.10
CA LEU A 258 2.34 -0.67 -13.83
C LEU A 258 1.26 0.19 -13.18
N VAL A 259 1.52 1.49 -13.06
CA VAL A 259 0.63 2.48 -12.44
C VAL A 259 0.56 3.73 -13.31
N TYR A 260 -0.65 4.26 -13.46
CA TYR A 260 -0.91 5.60 -13.98
C TYR A 260 -1.80 6.36 -12.99
N GLN A 261 -1.38 7.55 -12.57
CA GLN A 261 -2.12 8.43 -11.67
C GLN A 261 -2.31 9.79 -12.34
N LYS A 262 -3.51 10.36 -12.18
CA LYS A 262 -3.86 11.70 -12.64
C LYS A 262 -4.68 12.44 -11.59
N TRP A 263 -4.25 13.66 -11.27
CA TRP A 263 -4.94 14.63 -10.42
C TRP A 263 -5.41 15.80 -11.27
N PHE A 264 -6.63 16.29 -11.03
CA PHE A 264 -7.22 17.36 -11.84
C PHE A 264 -8.30 18.16 -11.11
N ASP A 265 -8.24 19.48 -11.24
CA ASP A 265 -9.24 20.44 -10.75
C ASP A 265 -10.10 20.95 -11.92
N LYS A 266 -11.07 20.13 -12.34
CA LYS A 266 -12.09 20.50 -13.34
C LYS A 266 -13.49 20.22 -12.80
N PRO A 267 -14.46 21.15 -12.90
CA PRO A 267 -15.81 20.95 -12.40
C PRO A 267 -16.53 19.86 -13.19
N ASP A 268 -16.53 19.95 -14.52
CA ASP A 268 -17.20 19.03 -15.42
C ASP A 268 -16.42 17.72 -15.62
N TRP A 269 -17.16 16.64 -15.85
CA TRP A 269 -16.62 15.36 -16.30
C TRP A 269 -16.77 15.29 -17.82
N ASP A 270 -15.85 15.92 -18.56
CA ASP A 270 -15.73 15.72 -20.00
C ASP A 270 -15.45 14.23 -20.26
N GLY A 271 -16.41 13.51 -20.84
CA GLY A 271 -16.54 12.05 -20.79
C GLY A 271 -15.47 11.21 -21.51
N TYR A 272 -14.30 11.78 -21.78
CA TYR A 272 -13.17 11.13 -22.44
C TYR A 272 -12.27 10.43 -21.41
N LEU A 273 -12.58 9.17 -21.11
CA LEU A 273 -11.69 8.22 -20.40
C LEU A 273 -10.46 7.80 -21.25
N THR A 274 -9.92 8.72 -22.04
CA THR A 274 -8.76 8.51 -22.91
C THR A 274 -7.54 9.19 -22.29
N GLY A 275 -6.75 8.42 -21.52
CA GLY A 275 -5.53 8.86 -20.83
C GLY A 275 -4.36 9.22 -21.77
N ALA A 276 -4.56 10.21 -22.63
CA ALA A 276 -3.62 10.66 -23.65
C ALA A 276 -3.83 12.14 -24.05
N VAL A 277 -4.28 12.97 -23.11
CA VAL A 277 -4.41 14.42 -23.27
C VAL A 277 -3.21 15.09 -22.61
N GLN A 278 -2.54 16.03 -23.29
CA GLN A 278 -1.48 16.83 -22.66
C GLN A 278 -2.03 17.55 -21.41
N PRO A 279 -1.27 17.58 -20.30
CA PRO A 279 -1.67 18.30 -19.10
C PRO A 279 -2.02 19.76 -19.41
N GLN A 280 -3.27 20.13 -19.15
CA GLN A 280 -3.73 21.52 -19.18
C GLN A 280 -3.51 22.17 -17.80
N ASP A 281 -3.67 23.49 -17.71
CA ASP A 281 -3.53 24.21 -16.44
C ASP A 281 -4.46 23.60 -15.36
N GLY A 282 -3.88 23.12 -14.26
CA GLY A 282 -4.61 22.42 -13.20
C GLY A 282 -4.72 20.89 -13.35
N GLU A 283 -4.08 20.29 -14.36
CA GLU A 283 -3.94 18.83 -14.49
C GLU A 283 -2.51 18.35 -14.22
N GLN A 284 -2.39 17.21 -13.54
CA GLN A 284 -1.12 16.56 -13.22
C GLN A 284 -1.20 15.06 -13.41
N GLU A 285 -0.23 14.46 -14.09
CA GLU A 285 -0.12 13.00 -14.24
C GLU A 285 1.25 12.46 -13.83
N GLN A 286 1.28 11.20 -13.41
CA GLN A 286 2.48 10.47 -13.03
C GLN A 286 2.37 9.00 -13.42
N TYR A 287 3.49 8.41 -13.82
CA TYR A 287 3.61 7.01 -14.20
C TYR A 287 4.58 6.31 -13.24
N SER A 288 4.27 5.08 -12.82
CA SER A 288 5.21 4.27 -12.06
C SER A 288 5.20 2.81 -12.55
N ALA A 289 6.32 2.12 -12.38
CA ALA A 289 6.47 0.71 -12.70
C ALA A 289 7.23 -0.01 -11.58
N ASP A 290 6.83 -1.24 -11.29
CA ASP A 290 7.49 -2.09 -10.29
C ASP A 290 7.76 -3.51 -10.81
N ILE A 291 8.77 -4.13 -10.23
CA ILE A 291 9.17 -5.51 -10.51
C ILE A 291 9.67 -6.16 -9.22
N ARG A 292 9.25 -7.41 -8.96
CA ARG A 292 9.80 -8.28 -7.91
C ARG A 292 10.20 -9.61 -8.55
N LEU A 293 11.43 -10.04 -8.29
CA LEU A 293 12.00 -11.31 -8.72
C LEU A 293 12.37 -12.16 -7.50
N SER A 294 11.69 -13.29 -7.33
CA SER A 294 11.99 -14.31 -6.33
C SER A 294 13.20 -15.12 -6.77
N LEU A 295 14.23 -15.15 -5.93
CA LEU A 295 15.48 -15.89 -6.18
C LEU A 295 15.31 -17.37 -5.82
N PRO A 296 16.17 -18.27 -6.34
CA PRO A 296 16.18 -19.66 -5.90
C PRO A 296 16.36 -19.78 -4.38
N VAL A 297 15.56 -20.62 -3.73
CA VAL A 297 15.67 -20.90 -2.30
C VAL A 297 17.02 -21.57 -2.01
N PHE A 298 17.83 -20.96 -1.16
CA PHE A 298 19.11 -21.52 -0.72
C PHE A 298 18.89 -22.35 0.54
N ASN A 299 19.55 -23.50 0.67
CA ASN A 299 19.49 -24.32 1.88
C ASN A 299 20.86 -24.28 2.59
N MET A 300 20.89 -23.71 3.80
CA MET A 300 22.09 -23.62 4.65
C MET A 300 21.87 -24.36 5.98
N GLY A 301 21.25 -25.54 5.92
CA GLY A 301 20.70 -26.25 7.08
C GLY A 301 19.27 -25.83 7.41
N VAL A 302 18.87 -24.64 6.95
CA VAL A 302 17.51 -24.09 6.93
C VAL A 302 17.23 -23.51 5.54
N PRO A 303 15.96 -23.49 5.08
CA PRO A 303 15.60 -22.83 3.82
C PRO A 303 15.63 -21.31 3.97
N VAL A 304 16.29 -20.65 3.04
CA VAL A 304 16.41 -19.19 2.93
C VAL A 304 15.74 -18.74 1.64
N THR A 305 14.54 -18.20 1.74
CA THR A 305 13.84 -17.53 0.63
C THR A 305 14.40 -16.12 0.47
N GLN A 306 14.64 -15.68 -0.77
CA GLN A 306 15.12 -14.33 -1.05
C GLN A 306 14.43 -13.74 -2.28
N SER A 307 14.36 -12.42 -2.33
CA SER A 307 13.91 -11.68 -3.51
C SER A 307 14.65 -10.37 -3.67
N ILE A 308 14.66 -9.88 -4.91
CA ILE A 308 15.06 -8.51 -5.24
C ILE A 308 13.88 -7.82 -5.92
N TYR A 309 13.75 -6.52 -5.72
CA TYR A 309 12.70 -5.73 -6.34
C TYR A 309 13.17 -4.31 -6.65
N ALA A 310 12.50 -3.68 -7.59
CA ALA A 310 12.65 -2.27 -7.89
C ALA A 310 11.29 -1.62 -8.15
N GLN A 311 11.19 -0.33 -7.85
CA GLN A 311 10.06 0.51 -8.21
C GLN A 311 10.60 1.84 -8.73
N GLY A 312 10.19 2.24 -9.94
CA GLY A 312 10.53 3.53 -10.54
C GLY A 312 9.28 4.39 -10.70
N ALA A 313 9.39 5.69 -10.43
CA ALA A 313 8.33 6.68 -10.66
C ALA A 313 8.85 7.81 -11.55
N SER A 314 8.00 8.29 -12.46
CA SER A 314 8.31 9.44 -13.31
C SER A 314 8.31 10.74 -12.50
N LEU A 315 8.87 11.80 -13.09
CA LEU A 315 8.48 13.16 -12.71
C LEU A 315 6.97 13.36 -12.92
N VAL A 316 6.38 14.35 -12.26
CA VAL A 316 4.99 14.76 -12.52
C VAL A 316 4.95 15.58 -13.81
N ASN A 317 3.97 15.30 -14.67
CA ASN A 317 3.79 15.86 -16.02
C ASN A 317 4.93 15.62 -17.02
N ASP A 318 5.83 14.68 -16.73
CA ASP A 318 6.87 14.19 -17.65
C ASP A 318 7.02 12.66 -17.49
N ARG A 319 7.61 12.00 -18.49
CA ARG A 319 7.84 10.55 -18.54
C ARG A 319 9.29 10.16 -18.24
N SER A 320 10.16 11.14 -17.98
CA SER A 320 11.49 10.94 -17.42
C SER A 320 11.42 10.32 -16.02
N LEU A 321 12.44 9.56 -15.63
CA LEU A 321 12.52 8.90 -14.32
C LEU A 321 12.84 9.93 -13.23
N GLY A 322 11.94 10.12 -12.28
CA GLY A 322 12.11 11.03 -11.16
C GLY A 322 12.71 10.37 -9.92
N SER A 323 12.23 9.17 -9.57
CA SER A 323 12.66 8.45 -8.37
C SER A 323 12.76 6.96 -8.62
N LEU A 324 13.71 6.30 -7.96
CA LEU A 324 13.96 4.87 -8.01
C LEU A 324 14.16 4.32 -6.59
N VAL A 325 13.45 3.24 -6.28
CA VAL A 325 13.71 2.38 -5.12
C VAL A 325 14.21 1.04 -5.62
N ILE A 326 15.28 0.54 -5.00
CA ILE A 326 15.77 -0.83 -5.16
C ILE A 326 15.77 -1.47 -3.77
N GLY A 327 15.27 -2.70 -3.66
CA GLY A 327 15.28 -3.44 -2.41
C GLY A 327 15.62 -4.91 -2.56
N TRP A 328 16.06 -5.50 -1.45
CA TRP A 328 16.32 -6.92 -1.25
C TRP A 328 15.61 -7.38 0.00
N GLN A 329 15.09 -8.60 -0.03
CA GLN A 329 14.43 -9.24 1.09
C GLN A 329 14.96 -10.67 1.24
N SER A 330 15.16 -11.10 2.49
CA SER A 330 15.63 -12.44 2.83
C SER A 330 14.95 -12.93 4.09
N GLN A 331 14.43 -14.14 4.07
CA GLN A 331 13.58 -14.70 5.12
C GLN A 331 14.02 -16.14 5.40
N PHE A 332 14.30 -16.43 6.66
CA PHE A 332 14.75 -17.74 7.13
C PHE A 332 14.47 -17.88 8.63
N ASP A 333 14.45 -19.14 9.10
CA ASP A 333 14.27 -19.43 10.52
C ASP A 333 15.56 -19.97 11.14
N ILE A 334 15.76 -19.71 12.43
CA ILE A 334 16.87 -20.27 13.21
C ILE A 334 16.42 -20.53 14.64
N GLY A 335 16.61 -21.74 15.15
CA GLY A 335 16.26 -22.10 16.54
C GLY A 335 14.77 -21.93 16.89
N GLY A 336 13.87 -22.06 15.92
CA GLY A 336 12.42 -21.83 16.10
C GLY A 336 12.01 -20.35 16.03
N GLN A 337 12.92 -19.45 15.67
CA GLN A 337 12.67 -18.02 15.51
C GLN A 337 12.68 -17.66 14.03
N SER A 338 11.69 -16.89 13.54
CA SER A 338 11.65 -16.45 12.14
C SER A 338 12.27 -15.06 12.00
N LEU A 339 13.21 -14.90 11.05
CA LEU A 339 13.95 -13.65 10.81
C LEU A 339 13.74 -13.20 9.35
N ARG A 340 13.13 -12.03 9.18
CA ARG A 340 12.89 -11.42 7.86
C ARG A 340 13.62 -10.09 7.75
N TRP A 341 14.64 -10.06 6.90
CA TRP A 341 15.44 -8.88 6.60
C TRP A 341 14.91 -8.20 5.34
N VAL A 342 14.83 -6.87 5.39
CA VAL A 342 14.56 -6.00 4.24
C VAL A 342 15.62 -4.91 4.20
N ALA A 343 16.32 -4.77 3.07
CA ALA A 343 17.20 -3.64 2.79
C ALA A 343 16.65 -2.86 1.60
N GLU A 344 16.50 -1.55 1.73
CA GLU A 344 16.00 -0.67 0.66
C GLU A 344 16.89 0.56 0.48
N VAL A 345 17.08 0.97 -0.77
CA VAL A 345 17.73 2.22 -1.19
C VAL A 345 16.77 2.99 -2.09
N LYS A 346 16.43 4.21 -1.68
CA LYS A 346 15.66 5.21 -2.44
C LYS A 346 16.61 6.27 -2.98
N GLN A 347 16.41 6.69 -4.23
CA GLN A 347 17.14 7.78 -4.86
C GLN A 347 16.22 8.65 -5.71
N LEU A 348 16.36 9.97 -5.61
CA LEU A 348 15.72 10.96 -6.48
C LEU A 348 16.75 11.52 -7.47
N THR A 349 16.32 11.82 -8.70
CA THR A 349 17.11 12.62 -9.65
C THR A 349 17.21 14.08 -9.22
N GLY A 350 18.17 14.83 -9.76
CA GLY A 350 18.29 16.27 -9.48
C GLY A 350 17.02 17.06 -9.87
N GLU A 351 16.41 16.66 -10.99
CA GLU A 351 15.15 17.21 -11.49
C GLU A 351 13.99 16.90 -10.52
N ALA A 352 13.90 15.69 -9.98
CA ALA A 352 12.91 15.34 -8.96
C ALA A 352 13.13 16.10 -7.64
N LYS A 353 14.37 16.24 -7.19
CA LYS A 353 14.70 17.11 -6.02
C LYS A 353 14.23 18.55 -6.25
N GLN A 354 14.38 19.09 -7.46
CA GLN A 354 13.94 20.46 -7.78
C GLN A 354 12.42 20.56 -7.91
N GLN A 355 11.78 19.61 -8.59
CA GLN A 355 10.32 19.54 -8.70
C GLN A 355 9.68 19.46 -7.31
N TRP A 356 10.19 18.61 -6.41
CA TRP A 356 9.74 18.50 -5.02
C TRP A 356 9.82 19.84 -4.25
N ARG A 357 10.93 20.58 -4.36
CA ARG A 357 11.07 21.92 -3.75
C ARG A 357 10.04 22.92 -4.30
N ASN A 358 9.77 22.88 -5.61
CA ASN A 358 8.77 23.75 -6.24
C ASN A 358 7.35 23.41 -5.73
N MET A 359 7.03 22.12 -5.58
CA MET A 359 5.73 21.63 -5.07
C MET A 359 5.47 22.04 -3.61
N LEU A 360 6.52 22.09 -2.78
CA LEU A 360 6.44 22.57 -1.40
C LEU A 360 6.33 24.10 -1.27
N SER A 361 6.73 24.85 -2.31
CA SER A 361 6.77 26.32 -2.28
C SER A 361 5.64 27.01 -3.06
N ASP A 362 5.01 26.36 -4.04
CA ASP A 362 3.84 26.91 -4.73
C ASP A 362 2.58 26.90 -3.83
N ARG A 363 2.28 28.07 -3.27
CA ARG A 363 1.10 28.33 -2.44
C ARG A 363 -0.21 28.50 -3.24
N ALA A 364 -0.16 28.55 -4.57
CA ALA A 364 -1.32 28.84 -5.42
C ALA A 364 -1.92 27.59 -6.10
N THR A 365 -1.12 26.57 -6.45
CA THR A 365 -1.65 25.37 -7.14
C THR A 365 -1.31 24.02 -6.49
N MET A 366 -0.25 23.91 -5.67
CA MET A 366 0.28 22.58 -5.25
C MET A 366 0.24 22.27 -3.74
N VAL A 367 -0.30 23.16 -2.91
CA VAL A 367 -0.36 22.97 -1.43
C VAL A 367 -1.11 21.69 -1.09
N GLY A 368 -0.52 20.81 -0.28
CA GLY A 368 -1.10 19.54 0.14
C GLY A 368 -1.24 18.47 -0.96
N GLN A 369 -1.27 18.85 -2.24
CA GLN A 369 -1.32 17.92 -3.38
C GLN A 369 -0.10 16.98 -3.41
N HIS A 370 1.04 17.48 -2.95
CA HIS A 370 2.27 16.69 -2.75
C HIS A 370 2.11 15.49 -1.80
N ASN A 371 1.14 15.50 -0.88
CA ASN A 371 0.84 14.34 0.00
C ASN A 371 0.11 13.20 -0.75
N TYR A 372 -0.44 13.48 -1.93
CA TYR A 372 -1.13 12.47 -2.75
C TYR A 372 -0.24 11.83 -3.82
N GLN A 373 0.91 12.46 -4.13
CA GLN A 373 1.90 12.06 -5.14
C GLN A 373 2.97 11.09 -4.60
N SER A 374 3.66 10.39 -5.49
CA SER A 374 4.56 9.30 -5.11
C SER A 374 5.99 9.71 -4.71
N ILE A 375 6.39 10.94 -5.01
CA ILE A 375 7.74 11.48 -4.67
C ILE A 375 7.82 11.83 -3.16
N SER A 376 6.73 11.66 -2.40
CA SER A 376 6.50 12.37 -1.13
C SER A 376 7.27 11.87 0.10
N GLY A 377 8.06 12.76 0.69
CA GLY A 377 8.68 12.55 1.99
C GLY A 377 9.60 13.68 2.46
N MET A 378 9.95 13.65 3.75
CA MET A 378 11.01 14.50 4.31
C MET A 378 12.39 14.09 3.77
N ASP A 379 12.53 12.81 3.45
CA ASP A 379 13.61 12.16 2.70
C ASP A 379 13.54 12.48 1.19
N GLY A 380 13.59 13.77 0.85
CA GLY A 380 13.62 14.30 -0.52
C GLY A 380 14.98 14.15 -1.22
N GLY A 381 15.64 12.99 -1.07
CA GLY A 381 16.97 12.74 -1.61
C GLY A 381 17.33 11.26 -1.67
N GLU A 382 18.60 10.95 -1.38
CA GLU A 382 19.03 9.55 -1.21
C GLU A 382 18.68 9.09 0.21
N ALA A 383 18.09 7.90 0.32
CA ALA A 383 17.74 7.28 1.60
C ALA A 383 18.04 5.78 1.59
N LYS A 384 18.51 5.27 2.73
CA LYS A 384 18.93 3.88 2.93
C LYS A 384 18.31 3.35 4.21
N SER A 385 17.67 2.20 4.14
CA SER A 385 17.04 1.54 5.29
C SER A 385 17.39 0.07 5.37
N LEU A 386 17.56 -0.43 6.60
CA LEU A 386 17.65 -1.84 6.94
C LEU A 386 16.63 -2.14 8.03
N LYS A 387 15.70 -3.05 7.75
CA LYS A 387 14.62 -3.48 8.65
C LYS A 387 14.73 -4.98 8.91
N LEU A 388 14.57 -5.37 10.17
CA LEU A 388 14.40 -6.74 10.62
C LEU A 388 12.99 -6.84 11.23
N LEU A 389 12.21 -7.81 10.76
CA LEU A 389 11.05 -8.37 11.46
C LEU A 389 11.48 -9.70 12.06
N TRP A 390 11.28 -9.88 13.36
CA TRP A 390 11.68 -11.07 14.12
C TRP A 390 10.49 -11.62 14.89
N ILE A 391 10.16 -12.89 14.67
CA ILE A 391 9.11 -13.62 15.39
C ILE A 391 9.77 -14.64 16.31
N THR A 392 9.44 -14.62 17.60
CA THR A 392 9.94 -15.61 18.59
C THR A 392 9.02 -16.85 18.67
N PRO A 393 9.46 -17.97 19.27
CA PRO A 393 8.63 -19.16 19.47
C PRO A 393 7.38 -18.90 20.33
N GLU A 394 7.43 -17.86 21.19
CA GLU A 394 6.33 -17.38 22.04
C GLU A 394 5.40 -16.39 21.30
N SER A 395 5.53 -16.26 19.98
CA SER A 395 4.79 -15.34 19.12
C SER A 395 4.97 -13.86 19.49
N TRP A 396 6.15 -13.47 19.99
CA TRP A 396 6.49 -12.05 20.13
C TRP A 396 7.02 -11.50 18.81
N GLU A 397 6.55 -10.32 18.43
CA GLU A 397 6.85 -9.66 17.16
C GLU A 397 7.78 -8.47 17.38
N LEU A 398 9.09 -8.64 17.15
CA LEU A 398 10.10 -7.60 17.32
C LEU A 398 10.52 -6.98 15.98
N THR A 399 10.37 -5.66 15.85
CA THR A 399 10.84 -4.90 14.69
C THR A 399 12.02 -4.02 15.07
N LEU A 400 13.11 -4.08 14.28
CA LEU A 400 14.22 -3.13 14.33
C LEU A 400 14.39 -2.49 12.94
N GLN A 401 14.45 -1.16 12.85
CA GLN A 401 14.54 -0.43 11.58
C GLN A 401 15.56 0.71 11.71
N GLY A 402 16.72 0.56 11.08
CA GLY A 402 17.76 1.59 10.99
C GLY A 402 17.69 2.31 9.64
N GLN A 403 17.70 3.64 9.65
CA GLN A 403 17.50 4.48 8.46
C GLN A 403 18.51 5.62 8.43
N SER A 404 18.95 6.00 7.23
CA SER A 404 19.82 7.15 6.96
C SER A 404 19.33 7.85 5.69
N TYR A 405 19.00 9.13 5.74
CA TYR A 405 18.34 9.83 4.63
C TYR A 405 18.74 11.31 4.55
N HIS A 406 18.76 11.86 3.32
CA HIS A 406 18.98 13.29 3.11
C HIS A 406 17.69 14.09 3.23
N GLN A 407 17.66 15.09 4.12
CA GLN A 407 16.59 16.07 4.16
C GLN A 407 16.78 17.13 3.05
N THR A 408 15.69 17.52 2.40
CA THR A 408 15.71 18.39 1.22
C THR A 408 16.45 19.71 1.43
N ASP A 409 16.16 20.45 2.50
CA ASP A 409 16.53 21.87 2.59
C ASP A 409 18.01 22.13 2.93
N ASP A 410 18.57 21.31 3.84
CA ASP A 410 19.94 21.46 4.36
C ASP A 410 20.98 20.52 3.69
N ASP A 411 20.54 19.62 2.80
CA ASP A 411 21.30 18.47 2.24
C ASP A 411 21.96 17.59 3.35
N GLU A 412 21.40 17.62 4.56
CA GLU A 412 21.89 16.91 5.75
C GLU A 412 21.47 15.43 5.76
N THR A 413 22.42 14.55 6.06
CA THR A 413 22.18 13.12 6.29
C THR A 413 21.65 12.85 7.71
N LEU A 414 20.33 12.91 7.89
CA LEU A 414 19.67 12.48 9.11
C LEU A 414 19.74 10.96 9.28
N LYS A 415 19.68 10.51 10.54
CA LYS A 415 19.63 9.09 10.93
C LYS A 415 18.48 8.85 11.90
N LYS A 416 17.84 7.69 11.76
CA LYS A 416 16.75 7.24 12.64
C LYS A 416 16.96 5.77 12.96
N LEU A 417 16.91 5.39 14.23
CA LEU A 417 16.74 4.01 14.67
C LEU A 417 15.36 3.87 15.29
N THR A 418 14.56 2.92 14.82
CA THR A 418 13.24 2.59 15.35
C THR A 418 13.29 1.17 15.88
N ALA A 419 12.79 0.95 17.10
CA ALA A 419 12.68 -0.36 17.72
C ALA A 419 11.30 -0.51 18.37
N TYR A 420 10.60 -1.60 18.10
CA TYR A 420 9.34 -1.90 18.78
C TYR A 420 9.10 -3.40 18.94
N VAL A 421 8.29 -3.76 19.93
CA VAL A 421 7.76 -5.10 20.13
C VAL A 421 6.24 -5.04 20.16
N ARG A 422 5.57 -5.93 19.41
CA ARG A 422 4.14 -6.21 19.55
C ARG A 422 3.99 -7.50 20.37
N LEU A 423 3.17 -7.43 21.42
CA LEU A 423 2.93 -8.51 22.38
C LEU A 423 1.47 -8.97 22.28
N PRO A 424 1.18 -10.28 22.05
CA PRO A 424 -0.18 -10.80 22.07
C PRO A 424 -0.71 -10.87 23.51
N LEU A 425 -1.84 -10.20 23.75
CA LEU A 425 -2.53 -10.12 25.05
C LEU A 425 -4.00 -10.54 24.89
N ALA A 426 -4.21 -11.86 24.80
CA ALA A 426 -5.50 -12.48 24.49
C ALA A 426 -6.14 -11.86 23.22
N ASN A 427 -7.31 -11.24 23.32
CA ASN A 427 -8.04 -10.60 22.20
C ASN A 427 -7.49 -9.19 21.86
N SER A 428 -6.23 -8.90 22.19
CA SER A 428 -5.59 -7.62 21.92
C SER A 428 -4.09 -7.78 21.62
N ARG A 429 -3.49 -6.79 20.95
CA ARG A 429 -2.05 -6.71 20.69
C ARG A 429 -1.54 -5.39 21.28
N LEU A 430 -0.56 -5.46 22.18
CA LEU A 430 0.08 -4.27 22.76
C LEU A 430 1.41 -4.04 22.06
N THR A 431 1.55 -2.92 21.36
CA THR A 431 2.81 -2.48 20.76
C THR A 431 3.48 -1.44 21.65
N LEU A 432 4.74 -1.68 22.01
CA LEU A 432 5.61 -0.76 22.73
C LEU A 432 6.82 -0.43 21.86
N GLY A 433 7.17 0.85 21.71
CA GLY A 433 8.26 1.25 20.83
C GLY A 433 8.98 2.55 21.18
N SER A 434 10.12 2.72 20.52
CA SER A 434 10.95 3.91 20.59
C SER A 434 11.56 4.25 19.24
N ASP A 435 11.61 5.55 18.96
CA ASP A 435 12.38 6.13 17.86
C ASP A 435 13.51 6.96 18.46
N PHE A 436 14.73 6.74 17.97
CA PHE A 436 15.96 7.43 18.36
C PHE A 436 16.53 8.18 17.16
N MET A 437 16.69 9.49 17.30
CA MET A 437 17.34 10.36 16.32
C MET A 437 18.51 11.09 16.99
N PRO A 438 19.77 10.72 16.70
CA PRO A 438 20.94 11.36 17.29
C PRO A 438 21.14 12.77 16.73
N ASP A 439 21.57 13.73 17.57
CA ASP A 439 21.95 15.08 17.11
C ASP A 439 23.38 15.08 16.56
N THR A 440 23.50 15.26 15.25
CA THR A 440 24.80 15.32 14.53
C THR A 440 25.40 16.72 14.42
N LYS A 441 24.71 17.78 14.87
CA LYS A 441 25.13 19.18 14.68
C LYS A 441 25.45 19.94 15.98
N ASN A 442 24.58 19.88 16.99
CA ASN A 442 24.49 20.95 18.00
C ASN A 442 24.85 20.59 19.45
N ASN A 443 25.34 19.37 19.73
CA ASN A 443 25.58 18.88 21.11
C ASN A 443 24.33 18.97 22.02
N GLN A 444 23.12 18.94 21.45
CA GLN A 444 21.90 18.78 22.24
C GLN A 444 21.73 17.30 22.65
N THR A 445 20.84 17.04 23.61
CA THR A 445 20.50 15.68 24.01
C THR A 445 19.79 14.92 22.88
N ASP A 446 20.20 13.68 22.62
CA ASP A 446 19.61 12.83 21.59
C ASP A 446 18.08 12.72 21.71
N LYS A 447 17.39 12.74 20.58
CA LYS A 447 15.94 12.80 20.52
C LYS A 447 15.35 11.39 20.61
N TRP A 448 15.01 11.00 21.84
CA TRP A 448 14.19 9.83 22.14
C TRP A 448 12.69 10.17 22.12
N ASN A 449 11.96 9.54 21.21
CA ASN A 449 10.50 9.53 21.16
C ASN A 449 10.00 8.14 21.57
N TYR A 450 9.17 8.07 22.62
CA TYR A 450 8.59 6.81 23.13
C TYR A 450 7.10 6.78 22.82
N TRP A 451 6.60 5.60 22.48
CA TRP A 451 5.24 5.45 22.00
C TRP A 451 4.64 4.07 22.32
N VAL A 452 3.32 4.02 22.40
CA VAL A 452 2.53 2.84 22.73
C VAL A 452 1.26 2.82 21.88
N ASN A 453 0.91 1.65 21.36
CA ASN A 453 -0.35 1.42 20.65
C ASN A 453 -0.99 0.13 21.17
N TRP A 454 -2.28 0.15 21.50
CA TRP A 454 -3.01 -1.03 21.99
C TRP A 454 -4.24 -1.28 21.14
N ASP A 455 -4.19 -2.39 20.40
CA ASP A 455 -5.18 -2.80 19.41
C ASP A 455 -6.04 -3.92 19.97
N PHE A 456 -7.36 -3.74 20.03
CA PHE A 456 -8.33 -4.72 20.50
C PHE A 456 -9.19 -5.21 19.32
N ARG A 457 -9.34 -6.53 19.19
CA ARG A 457 -10.16 -7.16 18.13
C ARG A 457 -11.19 -8.10 18.76
N PHE A 458 -12.48 -7.88 18.45
CA PHE A 458 -13.63 -8.62 19.01
C PHE A 458 -14.61 -9.08 17.93
#